data_AF-E9E7G3-F1
#
_entry.id   AF-E9E7G3-F1
#
_cell.length_a   1.000
_cell.length_b   1.000
_cell.length_c   1.000
_cell.angle_alpha   90.00
_cell.angle_beta   90.00
_cell.angle_gamma   90.00
#
_symmetry.space_group_name_H-M   'P 1'
#
loop_
_entity.id
_entity.type
_entity.pdbx_description
1 polymer ?
#
loop_
_entity_poly.entity_id
_entity_poly.type
_entity_poly.pdbx_seq_one_letter_code
_entity_poly.pdbx_strand_id
1 'polypeptide(L)'
;MIHPFGDGNGRMSRIILNALLLKYAGHAAPFGGEGNDKDNYLAIVRRGGVVFHREDMEVDFSEQTSHFEFAVCVDKVQVLAGADVGLGES
;
A
#
# COMPACT_ATOMS: atom_id res chain seq x y z
N MET A 1 3.96 -0.16 -16.07
CA MET A 1 2.90 -0.56 -15.12
C MET A 1 2.28 -1.88 -15.58
N ILE A 2 2.19 -2.90 -14.73
CA ILE A 2 1.54 -4.17 -15.07
C ILE A 2 0.01 -4.00 -14.86
N HIS A 3 -0.79 -4.16 -15.90
CA HIS A 3 -2.25 -3.94 -15.88
C HIS A 3 -2.99 -5.13 -16.50
N PRO A 4 -2.98 -6.30 -15.84
CA PRO A 4 -3.36 -7.57 -16.48
C PRO A 4 -4.88 -7.76 -16.65
N PHE A 5 -5.72 -6.93 -16.01
CA PHE A 5 -7.18 -7.04 -16.07
C PHE A 5 -7.80 -5.87 -16.86
N GLY A 6 -8.99 -6.08 -17.43
CA GLY A 6 -9.75 -5.01 -18.09
C GLY A 6 -10.23 -3.90 -17.13
N ASP A 7 -10.42 -4.24 -15.85
CA ASP A 7 -10.72 -3.30 -14.76
C ASP A 7 -10.21 -3.91 -13.44
N GLY A 8 -10.06 -3.08 -12.41
CA GLY A 8 -9.81 -3.53 -11.04
C GLY A 8 -8.35 -3.62 -10.66
N ASN A 9 -7.42 -3.35 -11.58
CA ASN A 9 -5.98 -3.43 -11.35
C ASN A 9 -5.52 -2.64 -10.12
N GLY A 10 -6.03 -1.41 -9.93
CA GLY A 10 -5.71 -0.61 -8.74
C GLY A 10 -6.24 -1.22 -7.44
N ARG A 11 -7.45 -1.82 -7.45
CA ARG A 11 -8.02 -2.52 -6.28
C ARG A 11 -7.21 -3.77 -5.95
N MET A 12 -6.95 -4.60 -6.96
CA MET A 12 -6.17 -5.84 -6.80
C MET A 12 -4.74 -5.56 -6.35
N SER A 13 -4.08 -4.55 -6.92
CA SER A 13 -2.72 -4.18 -6.53
C SER A 13 -2.62 -3.79 -5.06
N ARG A 14 -3.60 -3.02 -4.53
CA ARG A 14 -3.64 -2.65 -3.11
C ARG A 14 -3.86 -3.86 -2.20
N ILE A 15 -4.70 -4.80 -2.61
CA ILE A 15 -4.94 -6.05 -1.85
C ILE A 15 -3.65 -6.88 -1.80
N ILE A 16 -3.00 -7.09 -2.95
CA ILE A 16 -1.75 -7.85 -3.04
C ILE A 16 -0.65 -7.18 -2.22
N LEU A 17 -0.50 -5.86 -2.34
CA LEU A 17 0.47 -5.09 -1.55
C LEU A 17 0.25 -5.29 -0.05
N ASN A 18 -0.99 -5.11 0.43
CA ASN A 18 -1.30 -5.29 1.84
C ASN A 18 -1.11 -6.73 2.31
N ALA A 19 -1.40 -7.74 1.47
CA ALA A 19 -1.11 -9.13 1.79
C ALA A 19 0.39 -9.37 2.01
N LEU A 20 1.25 -8.76 1.17
CA LEU A 20 2.71 -8.84 1.31
C LEU A 20 3.20 -8.09 2.54
N LEU A 21 2.74 -6.86 2.77
CA LEU A 21 3.12 -6.04 3.94
C LEU A 21 2.73 -6.74 5.25
N LEU A 22 1.53 -7.32 5.32
CA LEU A 22 1.09 -8.06 6.50
C LEU A 22 1.93 -9.31 6.71
N LYS A 23 2.15 -10.10 5.66
CA LYS A 23 2.85 -11.40 5.75
C LYS A 23 4.33 -11.23 6.12
N TYR A 24 5.00 -10.22 5.58
CA TYR A 24 6.46 -10.10 5.67
C TYR A 24 6.95 -8.97 6.57
N ALA A 25 6.14 -7.94 6.82
CA ALA A 25 6.53 -6.78 7.60
C ALA A 25 5.66 -6.54 8.84
N GLY A 26 4.47 -7.14 8.96
CA GLY A 26 3.51 -6.81 10.02
C GLY A 26 2.96 -5.38 9.91
N HIS A 27 2.98 -4.81 8.71
CA HIS A 27 2.46 -3.47 8.42
C HIS A 27 1.25 -3.57 7.49
N ALA A 28 0.47 -2.50 7.41
CA ALA A 28 -0.57 -2.31 6.42
C ALA A 28 -0.50 -0.89 5.88
N ALA A 29 -0.90 -0.73 4.61
CA ALA A 29 -1.15 0.55 4.00
C ALA A 29 -2.66 0.80 3.91
N PRO A 30 -3.28 1.46 4.91
CA PRO A 30 -4.67 1.86 4.82
C PRO A 30 -4.79 2.97 3.76
N PHE A 31 -5.69 2.79 2.79
CA PHE A 31 -5.93 3.78 1.75
C PHE A 31 -7.30 4.40 1.93
N GLY A 32 -7.34 5.74 2.10
CA GLY A 32 -8.59 6.49 2.21
C GLY A 32 -9.27 6.35 3.57
N GLY A 33 -8.49 6.26 4.64
CA GLY A 33 -8.99 6.22 6.02
C GLY A 33 -9.47 7.60 6.48
N GLU A 34 -8.61 8.62 6.38
CA GLU A 34 -8.93 9.97 6.85
C GLU A 34 -8.50 11.06 5.85
N GLY A 35 -9.10 12.24 5.98
CA GLY A 35 -8.67 13.47 5.30
C GLY A 35 -8.38 13.31 3.80
N ASN A 36 -7.14 13.62 3.41
CA ASN A 36 -6.69 13.70 2.02
C ASN A 36 -5.92 12.45 1.54
N ASP A 37 -5.98 11.34 2.28
CA ASP A 37 -5.18 10.13 2.04
C ASP A 37 -5.37 9.56 0.64
N LYS A 38 -6.62 9.55 0.17
CA LYS A 38 -6.96 9.07 -1.17
C LYS A 38 -6.26 9.89 -2.25
N ASP A 39 -6.29 11.21 -2.11
CA ASP A 39 -5.73 12.12 -3.12
C ASP A 39 -4.20 12.09 -3.07
N ASN A 40 -3.61 11.99 -1.87
CA ASN A 40 -2.17 11.80 -1.69
C ASN A 40 -1.69 10.50 -2.35
N TYR A 41 -2.38 9.38 -2.09
CA TYR A 41 -2.10 8.10 -2.74
C TYR A 41 -2.22 8.19 -4.26
N LEU A 42 -3.31 8.80 -4.77
CA LEU A 42 -3.50 8.95 -6.21
C LEU A 42 -2.41 9.83 -6.86
N ALA A 43 -1.92 10.85 -6.17
CA ALA A 43 -0.83 11.69 -6.64
C ALA A 43 0.48 10.90 -6.76
N ILE A 44 0.82 10.06 -5.76
CA ILE A 44 1.99 9.18 -5.80
C ILE A 44 1.88 8.18 -6.96
N VAL A 45 0.73 7.51 -7.11
CA VAL A 45 0.50 6.55 -8.19
C VAL A 45 0.61 7.19 -9.57
N ARG A 46 0.07 8.40 -9.76
CA ARG A 46 0.16 9.14 -11.02
C ARG A 46 1.61 9.49 -11.35
N ARG A 47 2.38 10.02 -10.38
CA ARG A 47 3.81 10.32 -10.58
C ARG A 47 4.60 9.07 -10.95
N GLY A 48 4.44 7.99 -10.20
CA GLY A 48 5.07 6.70 -10.52
C GLY A 48 4.71 6.24 -11.93
N GLY A 49 3.42 6.27 -12.28
CA GLY A 49 2.95 5.89 -13.62
C GLY A 49 3.56 6.72 -14.76
N VAL A 50 3.72 8.04 -14.59
CA VAL A 50 4.35 8.92 -15.58
C VAL A 50 5.83 8.57 -15.77
N VAL A 51 6.55 8.32 -14.67
CA VAL A 51 7.97 7.96 -14.71
C VAL A 51 8.18 6.65 -15.48
N PHE A 52 7.30 5.65 -15.28
CA PHE A 52 7.34 4.37 -16.01
C PHE A 52 6.77 4.41 -17.44
N HIS A 53 6.15 5.51 -17.88
CA HIS A 53 5.56 5.63 -19.23
C HIS A 53 6.50 6.25 -20.28
N ARG A 54 7.73 6.62 -19.91
CA ARG A 54 8.77 6.90 -20.92
C ARG A 54 9.02 5.62 -21.73
N GLU A 55 9.18 5.76 -23.05
CA GLU A 55 9.10 4.69 -24.07
C GLU A 55 10.06 3.51 -23.82
N ASP A 56 11.06 3.76 -23.00
CA ASP A 56 12.18 2.91 -22.65
C ASP A 56 11.83 1.92 -21.52
N MET A 57 10.75 2.18 -20.74
CA MET A 57 10.40 1.49 -19.48
C MET A 57 11.53 1.42 -18.44
N GLU A 58 12.68 2.00 -18.75
CA GLU A 58 13.89 2.04 -17.95
C GLU A 58 13.92 3.39 -17.23
N VAL A 59 13.79 3.32 -15.91
CA VAL A 59 13.85 4.48 -15.04
C VAL A 59 15.17 4.39 -14.31
N ASP A 60 15.99 5.44 -14.38
CA ASP A 60 17.22 5.51 -13.59
C ASP A 60 16.89 5.24 -12.12
N PHE A 61 17.72 4.46 -11.43
CA PHE A 61 17.45 4.06 -10.06
C PHE A 61 17.22 5.26 -9.12
N SER A 62 17.88 6.39 -9.39
CA SER A 62 17.70 7.64 -8.64
C SER A 62 16.33 8.31 -8.87
N GLU A 63 15.67 8.05 -9.99
CA GLU A 63 14.34 8.56 -10.32
C GLU A 63 13.19 7.63 -9.85
N GLN A 64 13.49 6.42 -9.36
CA GLN A 64 12.51 5.47 -8.82
C GLN A 64 12.06 5.81 -7.38
N THR A 65 11.63 7.05 -7.13
CA THR A 65 11.32 7.54 -5.78
C THR A 65 9.93 7.16 -5.28
N SER A 66 9.02 6.71 -6.16
CA SER A 66 7.62 6.48 -5.80
C SER A 66 7.44 5.45 -4.67
N HIS A 67 8.35 4.48 -4.54
CA HIS A 67 8.31 3.49 -3.46
C HIS A 67 8.70 4.08 -2.10
N PHE A 68 9.62 5.05 -2.06
CA PHE A 68 9.95 5.79 -0.83
C PHE A 68 8.82 6.71 -0.41
N GLU A 69 8.20 7.41 -1.37
CA GLU A 69 7.01 8.24 -1.09
C GLU A 69 5.86 7.40 -0.55
N PHE A 70 5.74 6.16 -0.99
CA PHE A 70 4.70 5.24 -0.53
C PHE A 70 4.83 4.85 0.95
N ALA A 71 6.03 4.96 1.53
CA ALA A 71 6.25 4.60 2.94
C ALA A 71 5.40 5.45 3.90
N VAL A 72 5.02 6.66 3.51
CA VAL A 72 4.13 7.53 4.32
C VAL A 72 2.72 6.97 4.46
N CYS A 73 2.33 6.03 3.59
CA CYS A 73 1.04 5.38 3.63
C CYS A 73 1.05 4.06 4.41
N VAL A 74 2.16 3.69 5.07
CA VAL A 74 2.34 2.37 5.70
C VAL A 74 2.45 2.50 7.22
N ASP A 75 1.55 1.82 7.93
CA ASP A 75 1.49 1.82 9.40
C ASP A 75 1.73 0.42 9.98
N LYS A 76 2.29 0.36 11.19
CA LYS A 76 2.36 -0.89 11.96
C LYS A 76 0.97 -1.32 12.38
N VAL A 77 0.66 -2.60 12.16
CA VAL A 77 -0.59 -3.17 12.66
C VAL A 77 -0.40 -3.52 14.14
N GLN A 78 -1.10 -2.81 15.03
CA GLN A 78 -1.24 -3.25 16.41
C GLN A 78 -2.27 -4.39 16.45
N VAL A 79 -1.80 -5.60 16.70
CA VAL A 79 -2.69 -6.69 17.09
C VAL A 79 -3.16 -6.37 18.51
N LEU A 80 -4.45 -6.13 18.69
CA LEU A 80 -5.04 -6.11 20.03
C LEU A 80 -4.78 -7.49 20.64
N ALA A 81 -3.86 -7.56 21.60
CA ALA A 81 -3.69 -8.75 22.42
C ALA A 81 -5.05 -9.12 23.01
N GLY A 82 -5.43 -10.38 22.86
CA GLY A 82 -6.78 -10.87 23.09
C GLY A 82 -7.41 -10.32 24.36
N ALA A 83 -8.69 -9.96 24.27
CA ALA A 83 -9.53 -9.83 25.43
C ALA A 83 -9.46 -11.14 26.21
N ASP A 84 -8.70 -11.13 27.30
CA ASP A 84 -8.77 -12.13 28.36
C ASP A 84 -10.19 -12.04 28.93
N VAL A 85 -11.12 -12.79 28.34
CA VAL A 85 -12.41 -13.10 28.94
C VAL A 85 -12.10 -14.01 30.12
N GLY A 86 -11.79 -13.38 31.26
CA GLY A 86 -11.65 -14.05 32.54
C GLY A 86 -12.93 -14.81 32.84
N LEU A 87 -12.93 -16.10 32.50
CA LEU A 87 -13.81 -17.09 33.10
C LEU A 87 -13.30 -17.28 34.53
N GLY A 88 -13.74 -16.37 35.42
CA GLY A 88 -13.69 -16.60 36.84
C GLY A 88 -14.63 -17.77 37.15
N GLU A 89 -14.02 -18.89 37.49
CA GLU A 89 -14.70 -20.08 38.00
C GLU A 89 -15.51 -19.76 39.26
N SER A 90 -16.60 -20.50 39.40
CA SER A 90 -17.60 -20.60 40.48
C SER A 90 -17.19 -20.23 41.90
#